data_AF-A0A1Y1QL41-F1
#
_entry.id   AF-A0A1Y1QL41-F1
#
_cell.length_a   1.000
_cell.length_b   1.000
_cell.length_c   1.000
_cell.angle_alpha   90.00
_cell.angle_beta   90.00
_cell.angle_gamma   90.00
#
_symmetry.space_group_name_H-M   'P 1'
#
loop_
_entity.id
_entity.type
_entity.pdbx_description
1 polymer ?
#
loop_
_entity_poly.entity_id
_entity_poly.type
_entity_poly.pdbx_seq_one_letter_code
_entity_poly.pdbx_strand_id
1 'polypeptide(L)'
;MKLIESVKEFGGYLNRYTHYSVACHCQMTFSVYLPPQAAHGNVPALYWLSGLTCTDDNFRVKAGAQRYAAEHGIALIIPDTSPRGDDVPDVPERYDLGQGAGFYVNAIQPPWDKHFRMYDYVVEELPHLVEANLPL
;
A
#
# COMPACT_ATOMS: atom_id res chain seq x y z
N MET A 1 5.33 7.74 -8.99
CA MET A 1 4.52 6.51 -9.04
C MET A 1 4.53 5.94 -10.45
N LYS A 2 4.65 4.61 -10.61
CA LYS A 2 4.61 3.89 -11.89
C LYS A 2 3.58 2.76 -11.81
N LEU A 3 2.63 2.73 -12.75
CA LEU A 3 1.68 1.62 -12.90
C LEU A 3 2.42 0.37 -13.40
N ILE A 4 2.26 -0.75 -12.71
CA ILE A 4 2.90 -2.03 -13.07
C ILE A 4 1.88 -3.13 -13.41
N GLU A 5 0.62 -2.99 -13.00
CA GLU A 5 -0.46 -3.91 -13.34
C GLU A 5 -1.80 -3.17 -13.31
N SER A 6 -2.76 -3.56 -14.16
CA SER A 6 -4.14 -3.08 -14.12
C SER A 6 -5.09 -4.21 -14.48
N VAL A 7 -6.03 -4.50 -13.59
CA VAL A 7 -7.04 -5.56 -13.74
C VAL A 7 -8.42 -4.94 -13.64
N LYS A 8 -9.30 -5.26 -14.60
CA LYS A 8 -10.69 -4.78 -14.58
C LYS A 8 -11.55 -5.69 -13.71
N GLU A 9 -12.21 -5.13 -12.68
CA GLU A 9 -13.04 -5.88 -11.73
C GLU A 9 -14.25 -5.05 -11.28
N PHE A 10 -15.44 -5.66 -11.28
CA PHE A 10 -16.69 -5.04 -10.81
C PHE A 10 -16.97 -3.64 -11.40
N GLY A 11 -16.57 -3.41 -12.65
CA GLY A 11 -16.74 -2.12 -13.34
C GLY A 11 -15.64 -1.09 -13.07
N GLY A 12 -14.82 -1.31 -12.05
CA GLY A 12 -13.63 -0.52 -11.71
C GLY A 12 -12.33 -1.17 -12.17
N TYR A 13 -11.21 -0.65 -11.66
CA TYR A 13 -9.86 -1.13 -11.94
C TYR A 13 -9.06 -1.33 -10.66
N LEU A 14 -8.56 -2.55 -10.46
CA LEU A 14 -7.55 -2.88 -9.46
C LEU A 14 -6.17 -2.66 -10.09
N ASN A 15 -5.55 -1.54 -9.72
CA ASN A 15 -4.26 -1.11 -10.23
C ASN A 15 -3.17 -1.36 -9.21
N ARG A 16 -2.00 -1.80 -9.67
CA ARG A 16 -0.81 -1.99 -8.83
C ARG A 16 0.27 -1.02 -9.26
N TYR A 17 0.89 -0.37 -8.29
CA TYR A 17 1.88 0.67 -8.52
C TYR A 17 3.16 0.41 -7.74
N THR A 18 4.28 0.91 -8.27
CA THR A 18 5.53 1.05 -7.54
C THR A 18 5.98 2.50 -7.50
N HIS A 19 6.68 2.90 -6.45
CA HIS A 19 7.30 4.21 -6.34
C HIS A 19 8.50 4.16 -5.39
N TYR A 20 9.43 5.10 -5.55
CA TYR A 20 10.50 5.28 -4.56
C TYR A 20 9.93 6.05 -3.37
N SER A 21 9.90 5.41 -2.20
CA SER A 21 9.47 6.06 -0.96
C SER A 21 10.62 6.84 -0.35
N VAL A 22 10.38 8.12 -0.09
CA VAL A 22 11.30 9.00 0.64
C VAL A 22 11.34 8.62 2.12
N ALA A 23 10.20 8.26 2.73
CA ALA A 23 10.18 7.85 4.14
C ALA A 23 10.91 6.53 4.37
N CYS A 24 10.68 5.53 3.51
CA CYS A 24 11.25 4.20 3.66
C CYS A 24 12.61 4.00 2.96
N HIS A 25 13.05 4.99 2.18
CA HIS A 25 14.31 4.96 1.43
C HIS A 25 14.48 3.73 0.50
N CYS A 26 13.38 3.20 -0.03
CA CYS A 26 13.37 2.03 -0.93
C CYS A 26 12.21 2.12 -1.93
N GLN A 27 12.19 1.22 -2.92
CA GLN A 27 10.99 1.04 -3.74
C GLN A 27 9.89 0.40 -2.89
N MET A 28 8.68 0.97 -2.95
CA MET A 28 7.48 0.45 -2.31
C MET A 28 6.46 0.06 -3.38
N THR A 29 5.70 -0.99 -3.11
CA THR A 29 4.58 -1.43 -3.95
C THR A 29 3.29 -1.25 -3.18
N PHE A 30 2.24 -0.79 -3.87
CA PHE A 30 0.90 -0.69 -3.30
C PHE A 30 -0.14 -0.93 -4.38
N SER A 31 -1.33 -1.34 -3.96
CA SER A 31 -2.49 -1.55 -4.84
C SER A 31 -3.56 -0.51 -4.56
N VAL A 32 -4.28 -0.10 -5.60
CA VAL A 32 -5.43 0.80 -5.52
C VAL A 32 -6.58 0.22 -6.35
N TYR A 33 -7.71 -0.03 -5.71
CA TYR A 33 -8.96 -0.25 -6.43
C TYR A 33 -9.66 1.08 -6.66
N LEU A 34 -9.85 1.47 -7.93
CA LEU A 34 -10.68 2.60 -8.31
C LEU A 34 -12.07 2.08 -8.75
N PRO A 35 -13.15 2.45 -8.05
CA PRO A 35 -14.50 2.02 -8.40
C PRO A 35 -14.97 2.73 -9.68
N PRO A 36 -16.02 2.25 -10.38
CA PRO A 36 -16.48 2.87 -11.64
C PRO A 36 -16.80 4.37 -11.52
N GLN A 37 -17.23 4.83 -10.35
CA GLN A 37 -17.54 6.22 -10.03
C GLN A 37 -16.32 7.15 -10.17
N ALA A 38 -15.10 6.61 -9.99
CA ALA A 38 -13.85 7.35 -10.14
C ALA A 38 -13.62 7.87 -11.58
N ALA A 39 -14.35 7.32 -12.58
CA ALA A 39 -14.33 7.84 -13.95
C ALA A 39 -15.09 9.16 -14.12
N HIS A 40 -15.89 9.56 -13.12
CA HIS A 40 -16.75 10.74 -13.16
C HIS A 40 -16.33 11.84 -12.18
N GLY A 41 -15.38 11.57 -11.29
CA GLY A 41 -14.88 12.52 -10.30
C GLY A 41 -14.19 11.81 -9.15
N ASN A 42 -13.80 12.60 -8.15
CA ASN A 42 -13.11 12.11 -6.96
C ASN A 42 -14.05 11.25 -6.09
N VAL A 43 -13.48 10.21 -5.46
CA VAL A 43 -14.21 9.27 -4.60
C VAL A 43 -13.50 9.11 -3.25
N PRO A 44 -14.24 8.92 -2.14
CA PRO A 44 -13.63 8.70 -0.84
C PRO A 44 -12.69 7.48 -0.85
N ALA A 45 -11.56 7.60 -0.16
CA ALA A 45 -10.57 6.54 -0.02
C ALA A 45 -10.71 5.81 1.33
N LEU A 46 -10.55 4.49 1.30
CA LEU A 46 -10.41 3.63 2.47
C LEU A 46 -9.05 2.93 2.43
N TYR A 47 -8.26 3.09 3.49
CA TYR A 47 -6.95 2.47 3.63
C TYR A 47 -7.07 1.14 4.37
N TRP A 48 -6.55 0.08 3.76
CA TRP A 48 -6.46 -1.24 4.39
C TRP A 48 -5.02 -1.55 4.76
N LEU A 49 -4.77 -1.74 6.06
CA LEU A 49 -3.45 -2.08 6.60
C LEU A 49 -3.39 -3.57 6.88
N SER A 50 -2.64 -4.31 6.05
CA SER A 50 -2.49 -5.76 6.16
C SER A 50 -1.65 -6.22 7.37
N GLY A 51 -1.85 -7.47 7.78
CA GLY A 51 -1.12 -8.07 8.90
C GLY A 51 0.28 -8.61 8.53
N LEU A 52 0.92 -9.26 9.50
CA LEU A 52 2.25 -9.87 9.35
C LEU A 52 2.37 -10.73 8.09
N THR A 53 3.56 -10.72 7.49
CA THR A 53 3.97 -11.48 6.29
C THR A 53 3.25 -11.11 4.99
N CYS A 54 2.22 -10.26 5.05
CA CYS A 54 1.46 -9.86 3.87
C CYS A 54 2.22 -8.86 3.00
N THR A 55 1.82 -8.79 1.74
CA THR A 55 2.10 -7.70 0.80
C THR A 55 0.80 -6.99 0.44
N ASP A 56 0.85 -6.05 -0.52
CA ASP A 56 -0.36 -5.46 -1.10
C ASP A 56 -1.27 -6.50 -1.79
N ASP A 57 -0.71 -7.67 -2.15
CA ASP A 57 -1.38 -8.72 -2.92
C ASP A 57 -2.41 -9.52 -2.10
N ASN A 58 -2.15 -9.75 -0.81
CA ASN A 58 -2.97 -10.65 0.00
C ASN A 58 -4.43 -10.20 0.09
N PHE A 59 -4.65 -8.93 0.46
CA PHE A 59 -5.99 -8.36 0.58
C PHE A 59 -6.66 -8.25 -0.79
N ARG A 60 -5.94 -7.73 -1.79
CA ARG A 60 -6.51 -7.47 -3.11
C ARG A 60 -7.01 -8.75 -3.79
N VAL A 61 -6.39 -9.91 -3.57
CA VAL A 61 -6.82 -11.16 -4.25
C VAL A 61 -7.74 -12.05 -3.39
N LYS A 62 -7.78 -11.89 -2.06
CA LYS A 62 -8.50 -12.81 -1.15
C LYS A 62 -9.70 -12.19 -0.44
N ALA A 63 -9.79 -10.87 -0.31
CA ALA A 63 -10.82 -10.24 0.50
C ALA A 63 -12.19 -10.14 -0.18
N GLY A 64 -12.24 -10.08 -1.52
CA GLY A 64 -13.48 -9.84 -2.26
C GLY A 64 -14.11 -8.46 -2.01
N ALA A 65 -13.33 -7.50 -1.49
CA ALA A 65 -13.81 -6.19 -1.06
C ALA A 65 -14.20 -5.27 -2.24
N GLN A 66 -13.62 -5.49 -3.42
CA GLN A 66 -13.80 -4.68 -4.63
C GLN A 66 -15.27 -4.61 -5.07
N ARG A 67 -16.02 -5.70 -4.90
CA ARG A 67 -17.46 -5.72 -5.19
C ARG A 67 -18.21 -4.65 -4.40
N TYR A 68 -17.98 -4.63 -3.08
CA TYR A 68 -18.64 -3.68 -2.19
C TYR A 68 -18.09 -2.26 -2.36
N ALA A 69 -16.79 -2.13 -2.61
CA ALA A 69 -16.17 -0.85 -2.94
C ALA A 69 -16.79 -0.21 -4.20
N ALA A 70 -17.10 -1.02 -5.23
CA ALA A 70 -17.82 -0.57 -6.41
C ALA A 70 -19.27 -0.17 -6.11
N GLU A 71 -19.99 -0.97 -5.31
CA GLU A 71 -21.37 -0.68 -4.88
C GLU A 71 -21.46 0.66 -4.12
N HIS A 72 -20.45 0.97 -3.30
CA HIS A 72 -20.43 2.18 -2.47
C HIS A 72 -19.66 3.36 -3.08
N GLY A 73 -18.96 3.17 -4.20
CA GLY A 73 -18.12 4.21 -4.80
C GLY A 73 -16.96 4.62 -3.89
N ILE A 74 -16.26 3.65 -3.30
CA ILE A 74 -15.12 3.86 -2.41
C ILE A 74 -13.85 3.33 -3.10
N ALA A 75 -12.77 4.11 -3.10
CA ALA A 75 -11.46 3.61 -3.49
C ALA A 75 -10.80 2.82 -2.35
N LEU A 76 -10.14 1.70 -2.66
CA LEU A 76 -9.39 0.92 -1.68
C LEU A 76 -7.90 1.16 -1.89
N ILE A 77 -7.18 1.64 -0.87
CA ILE A 77 -5.73 1.85 -0.90
C ILE A 77 -5.07 0.78 -0.03
N ILE A 78 -4.15 0.01 -0.62
CA ILE A 78 -3.63 -1.23 -0.04
C ILE A 78 -2.08 -1.17 -0.10
N PRO A 79 -1.42 -0.55 0.89
CA PRO A 79 0.04 -0.54 0.99
C PRO A 79 0.63 -1.92 1.32
N ASP A 80 1.94 -2.08 1.07
CA ASP A 80 2.75 -3.13 1.70
C ASP A 80 2.88 -2.89 3.22
N THR A 81 3.37 -3.88 3.95
CA THR A 81 3.44 -3.93 5.41
C THR A 81 4.78 -3.49 5.98
N SER A 82 5.80 -3.38 5.14
CA SER A 82 7.14 -2.93 5.49
C SER A 82 7.91 -2.44 4.25
N PRO A 83 9.06 -1.77 4.43
CA PRO A 83 10.07 -1.64 3.40
C PRO A 83 10.56 -3.02 2.92
N ARG A 84 11.04 -3.10 1.67
CA ARG A 84 11.54 -4.33 1.03
C ARG A 84 12.82 -4.06 0.24
N GLY A 85 13.66 -5.09 0.09
CA GLY A 85 14.86 -5.07 -0.76
C GLY A 85 16.11 -5.61 -0.07
N ASP A 86 17.16 -5.86 -0.84
CA ASP A 86 18.41 -6.48 -0.36
C ASP A 86 19.14 -5.62 0.69
N ASP A 87 19.01 -4.29 0.59
CA ASP A 87 19.61 -3.33 1.52
C ASP A 87 18.73 -3.02 2.75
N VAL A 88 17.53 -3.60 2.84
CA VAL A 88 16.59 -3.39 3.95
C VAL A 88 16.86 -4.44 5.04
N PRO A 89 17.16 -4.03 6.29
CA PRO A 89 17.41 -4.96 7.38
C PRO A 89 16.27 -5.96 7.57
N ASP A 90 16.62 -7.20 7.87
CA ASP A 90 15.67 -8.27 8.09
C ASP A 90 16.18 -9.28 9.12
N VAL A 91 15.27 -10.09 9.68
CA VAL A 91 15.61 -11.27 10.50
C VAL A 91 14.90 -12.48 9.90
N PRO A 92 15.51 -13.18 8.93
CA PRO A 92 14.84 -14.25 8.18
C PRO A 92 14.25 -15.36 9.04
N GLU A 93 14.82 -15.61 10.22
CA GLU A 93 14.34 -16.61 11.17
C GLU A 93 13.11 -16.16 11.97
N ARG A 94 12.67 -14.89 11.83
CA ARG A 94 11.57 -14.28 12.59
C ARG A 94 10.54 -13.63 11.67
N TYR A 95 9.40 -14.30 11.49
CA TYR A 95 8.28 -13.76 10.71
C TYR A 95 7.64 -12.49 11.32
N ASP A 96 7.93 -12.20 12.59
CA ASP A 96 7.36 -11.13 13.40
C ASP A 96 8.31 -9.93 13.57
N LEU A 97 9.42 -9.88 12.83
CA LEU A 97 10.37 -8.77 12.86
C LEU A 97 11.05 -8.58 11.50
N GLY A 98 11.08 -7.36 10.99
CA GLY A 98 11.73 -7.03 9.71
C GLY A 98 10.76 -7.02 8.54
N GLN A 99 11.16 -7.58 7.41
CA GLN A 99 10.39 -7.49 6.17
C GLN A 99 9.07 -8.28 6.28
N GLY A 100 7.94 -7.59 6.09
CA GLY A 100 6.59 -8.13 6.34
C GLY A 100 6.07 -7.86 7.75
N ALA A 101 6.84 -7.15 8.58
CA ALA A 101 6.55 -6.91 9.98
C ALA A 101 6.97 -5.49 10.40
N GLY A 102 6.50 -4.46 9.68
CA GLY A 102 6.85 -3.06 9.96
C GLY A 102 6.09 -2.42 11.13
N PHE A 103 5.02 -3.07 11.63
CA PHE A 103 4.19 -2.63 12.77
C PHE A 103 3.59 -1.21 12.68
N TYR A 104 3.69 -0.55 11.51
CA TYR A 104 3.19 0.81 11.30
C TYR A 104 3.76 1.85 12.29
N VAL A 105 5.05 1.71 12.61
CA VAL A 105 5.79 2.65 13.47
C VAL A 105 6.90 3.35 12.69
N ASN A 106 7.45 4.42 13.28
CA ASN A 106 8.75 4.95 12.92
C ASN A 106 9.81 4.37 13.86
N ALA A 107 10.66 3.49 13.34
CA ALA A 107 11.75 2.91 14.11
C ALA A 107 12.80 3.98 14.46
N ILE A 108 13.35 3.89 15.67
CA ILE A 108 14.40 4.79 16.18
C ILE A 108 15.72 4.08 16.46
N GLN A 109 15.74 2.75 16.39
CA GLN A 109 16.92 1.94 16.69
C GLN A 109 17.59 1.51 15.39
N PRO A 110 18.92 1.67 15.26
CA PRO A 110 19.67 1.05 14.18
C PRO A 110 19.57 -0.49 14.23
N PRO A 111 19.57 -1.17 13.06
CA PRO A 111 19.64 -0.60 11.71
C PRO A 111 18.27 -0.20 11.13
N TRP A 112 17.18 -0.35 11.89
CA TRP A 112 15.80 -0.22 11.43
C TRP A 112 15.40 1.22 11.10
N ASP A 113 15.94 2.19 11.84
CA ASP A 113 15.71 3.64 11.69
C ASP A 113 15.96 4.18 10.27
N LYS A 114 16.80 3.50 9.48
CA LYS A 114 17.10 3.86 8.09
C LYS A 114 15.93 3.62 7.12
N HIS A 115 15.09 2.62 7.36
CA HIS A 115 14.05 2.20 6.41
C HIS A 115 12.66 2.10 7.02
N PHE A 116 12.53 1.69 8.28
CA PHE A 116 11.26 1.34 8.91
C PHE A 116 10.52 2.59 9.44
N ARG A 117 10.15 3.48 8.51
CA ARG A 117 9.32 4.66 8.77
C ARG A 117 7.89 4.47 8.27
N MET A 118 7.30 3.33 8.62
CA MET A 118 5.99 2.93 8.10
C MET A 118 4.85 3.82 8.59
N TYR A 119 4.98 4.45 9.76
CA TYR A 119 4.00 5.43 10.24
C TYR A 119 3.95 6.65 9.31
N ASP A 120 5.10 7.29 9.05
CA ASP A 120 5.17 8.43 8.12
C ASP A 120 4.72 8.02 6.71
N TYR A 121 5.08 6.80 6.28
CA TYR A 121 4.68 6.30 4.98
C TYR A 121 3.16 6.23 4.81
N VAL A 122 2.43 5.65 5.78
CA VAL A 122 0.98 5.43 5.64
C VAL A 122 0.13 6.65 6.00
N VAL A 123 0.64 7.56 6.83
CA VAL A 123 -0.10 8.76 7.29
C VAL A 123 0.18 9.98 6.43
N GLU A 124 1.39 10.13 5.89
CA GLU A 124 1.81 11.34 5.18
C GLU A 124 2.19 11.06 3.73
N GLU A 125 3.17 10.19 3.47
CA GLU A 125 3.74 10.06 2.13
C GLU A 125 2.77 9.44 1.13
N LEU A 126 2.20 8.28 1.47
CA LEU A 126 1.30 7.56 0.56
C LEU A 126 0.01 8.33 0.29
N PRO A 127 -0.68 8.93 1.29
CA PRO A 127 -1.86 9.75 1.04
C PRO A 127 -1.59 10.91 0.08
N HIS A 128 -0.55 11.72 0.34
CA HIS A 128 -0.17 12.80 -0.55
C HIS A 128 0.14 12.31 -1.97
N LEU A 129 0.80 11.17 -2.11
CA LEU A 129 1.11 10.58 -3.42
C LEU A 129 -0.16 10.18 -4.17
N VAL A 130 -1.09 9.46 -3.54
CA VAL A 130 -2.27 8.94 -4.23
C VAL A 130 -3.28 10.03 -4.52
N GLU A 131 -3.53 10.95 -3.60
CA GLU A 131 -4.47 12.08 -3.77
C GLU A 131 -4.02 13.05 -4.87
N ALA A 132 -2.70 13.23 -5.04
CA ALA A 132 -2.17 14.08 -6.11
C ALA A 132 -2.25 13.45 -7.51
N ASN A 133 -2.42 12.13 -7.61
CA ASN A 133 -2.27 11.40 -8.89
C ASN A 133 -3.50 10.58 -9.30
N LEU A 134 -4.46 10.37 -8.41
CA LEU A 134 -5.64 9.53 -8.62
C LEU A 134 -6.93 10.33 -8.29
N PRO A 135 -8.09 9.94 -8.83
CA PRO A 135 -9.37 10.58 -8.55
C PRO A 135 -9.89 10.22 -7.14
N LEU A 136 -9.26 10.76 -6.10
CA LEU A 136 -9.57 10.55 -4.67
C LEU A 136 -10.07 11.84 -4.01
#